data_AF-A0A0W1IEB8-F1
#
_entry.id   AF-A0A0W1IEB8-F1
#
_cell.length_a   1.000
_cell.length_b   1.000
_cell.length_c   1.000
_cell.angle_alpha   90.00
_cell.angle_beta   90.00
_cell.angle_gamma   90.00
#
_symmetry.space_group_name_H-M   'P 1'
#
loop_
_entity.id
_entity.type
_entity.pdbx_description
1 polymer ?
#
loop_
_entity_poly.entity_id
_entity_poly.type
_entity_poly.pdbx_seq_one_letter_code
_entity_poly.pdbx_strand_id
1 'polypeptide(L)'
;MFSIVLMVLATASPEASPKCSYDLRSTLLLDERAFDQDMNGGWRPLAANECYFEAAELIQKWRESHGAKDSTLYWHEGQMRASAGQYSQAVSLFEASRHPADQDRKWGWNLYVDGSIAFLKGDINALRSARDKLSVLPAPPELEDLKDINGNPSRVAWPMNLHVLDAFMRCWGQPYEVAYSCPK
;
A
#
# COMPACT_ATOMS: atom_id res chain seq x y z
N MET A 1 31.14 12.17 49.12
CA MET A 1 30.53 12.88 47.98
C MET A 1 30.78 12.03 46.75
N PHE A 2 29.75 11.35 46.22
CA PHE A 2 29.86 10.58 44.98
C PHE A 2 29.13 11.36 43.88
N SER A 3 29.89 11.93 42.94
CA SER A 3 29.34 12.55 41.73
C SER A 3 29.01 11.46 40.71
N ILE A 4 27.73 11.35 40.35
CA ILE A 4 27.29 10.54 39.22
C ILE A 4 27.35 11.45 37.98
N VAL A 5 28.24 11.11 37.04
CA VAL A 5 28.29 11.75 35.71
C VAL A 5 27.27 11.05 34.83
N LEU A 6 26.23 11.76 34.42
CA LEU A 6 25.20 11.28 33.50
C LEU A 6 25.73 11.44 32.06
N MET A 7 26.09 10.33 31.42
CA MET A 7 26.56 10.32 30.03
C MET A 7 25.33 10.27 29.10
N VAL A 8 25.02 11.40 28.45
CA VAL A 8 23.94 11.47 27.46
C VAL A 8 24.48 10.90 26.14
N LEU A 9 24.02 9.71 25.78
CA LEU A 9 24.23 9.12 24.45
C LEU A 9 23.29 9.82 23.47
N ALA A 10 23.83 10.72 22.65
CA ALA A 10 23.10 11.28 21.52
C ALA A 10 22.91 10.19 20.46
N THR A 11 21.67 9.73 20.27
CA THR A 11 21.31 8.85 19.16
C THR A 11 21.27 9.70 17.88
N ALA A 12 22.27 9.56 17.02
CA ALA A 12 22.22 10.14 15.67
C ALA A 12 21.15 9.40 14.87
N SER A 13 20.19 10.14 14.30
CA SER A 13 19.25 9.59 13.33
C SER A 13 20.03 9.10 12.10
N PRO A 14 19.73 7.92 11.55
CA PRO A 14 20.36 7.47 10.32
C PRO A 14 20.09 8.49 9.21
N GLU A 15 21.13 9.03 8.59
CA GLU A 15 20.99 9.84 7.38
C GLU A 15 20.35 8.97 6.30
N ALA A 16 19.32 9.51 5.63
CA ALA A 16 18.70 8.84 4.49
C ALA A 16 19.78 8.55 3.45
N SER A 17 19.79 7.32 2.94
CA SER A 17 20.71 6.94 1.87
C SER A 17 20.54 7.90 0.67
N PRO A 18 21.60 8.28 -0.06
CA PRO A 18 21.47 9.14 -1.23
C PRO A 18 20.45 8.64 -2.27
N LYS A 19 20.18 7.32 -2.30
CA LYS A 19 19.16 6.70 -3.17
C LYS A 19 17.72 7.00 -2.75
N CYS A 20 17.51 7.37 -1.48
CA CYS A 20 16.22 7.71 -0.89
C CYS A 20 16.02 9.24 -0.78
N SER A 21 16.92 10.03 -1.36
CA SER A 21 16.80 11.48 -1.44
C SER A 21 15.81 11.90 -2.53
N TYR A 22 15.04 12.95 -2.27
CA TYR A 22 14.09 13.53 -3.21
C TYR A 22 13.91 15.03 -2.92
N ASP A 23 13.49 15.81 -3.92
CA ASP A 23 13.14 17.21 -3.72
C ASP A 23 11.69 17.32 -3.23
N LEU A 24 11.53 17.45 -1.91
CA LEU A 24 10.23 17.58 -1.29
C LEU A 24 9.45 18.78 -1.84
N ARG A 25 10.11 19.92 -2.11
CA ARG A 25 9.40 21.15 -2.48
C ARG A 25 8.79 21.04 -3.87
N SER A 26 9.54 20.53 -4.85
CA SER A 26 8.98 20.33 -6.20
C SER A 26 7.93 19.22 -6.20
N THR A 27 8.15 18.15 -5.43
CA THR A 27 7.21 17.02 -5.39
C THR A 27 5.86 17.41 -4.77
N LEU A 28 5.85 18.26 -3.75
CA LEU A 28 4.61 18.78 -3.14
C LEU A 28 3.83 19.75 -4.03
N LEU A 29 4.38 20.17 -5.19
CA LEU A 29 3.67 21.01 -6.16
C LEU A 29 3.02 20.21 -7.29
N LEU A 30 3.23 18.89 -7.35
CA LEU A 30 2.61 18.02 -8.34
C LEU A 30 1.11 17.90 -8.08
N ASP A 31 0.32 17.84 -9.15
CA ASP A 31 -1.07 17.40 -9.04
C ASP A 31 -1.16 15.90 -8.70
N GLU A 32 -2.34 15.43 -8.33
CA GLU A 32 -2.55 14.06 -7.86
C GLU A 32 -2.11 13.01 -8.89
N ARG A 33 -2.37 13.26 -10.18
CA ARG A 33 -2.04 12.33 -11.25
C ARG A 33 -0.52 12.22 -11.40
N ALA A 34 0.18 13.34 -11.45
CA ALA A 34 1.63 13.37 -11.55
C ALA A 34 2.31 12.84 -10.27
N PHE A 35 1.67 13.00 -9.11
CA PHE A 35 2.19 12.50 -7.85
C PHE A 35 2.00 10.99 -7.67
N ASP A 36 0.82 10.45 -7.99
CA ASP A 36 0.43 9.09 -7.62
C ASP A 36 0.43 8.08 -8.78
N GLN A 37 0.08 8.55 -9.98
CA GLN A 37 -0.18 7.70 -11.15
C GLN A 37 0.97 7.70 -12.16
N ASP A 38 1.90 8.65 -12.10
CA ASP A 38 3.12 8.61 -12.90
C ASP A 38 4.13 7.62 -12.30
N MET A 39 4.37 6.52 -13.03
CA MET A 39 5.29 5.46 -12.60
C MET A 39 6.75 5.91 -12.52
N ASN A 40 7.12 7.03 -13.14
CA ASN A 40 8.46 7.60 -13.08
C ASN A 40 8.53 8.88 -12.22
N GLY A 41 7.40 9.31 -11.66
CA GLY A 41 7.26 10.57 -10.92
C GLY A 41 6.76 10.38 -9.49
N GLY A 42 6.64 11.50 -8.78
CA GLY A 42 6.12 11.52 -7.42
C GLY A 42 6.84 10.56 -6.47
N TRP A 43 6.07 9.68 -5.81
CA TRP A 43 6.60 8.73 -4.83
C TRP A 43 7.11 7.41 -5.43
N ARG A 44 6.79 7.10 -6.70
CA ARG A 44 7.10 5.81 -7.32
C ARG A 44 8.61 5.49 -7.39
N PRO A 45 9.51 6.44 -7.71
CA PRO A 45 10.95 6.18 -7.68
C PRO A 45 11.50 5.77 -6.32
N LEU A 46 10.95 6.29 -5.21
CA LEU A 46 11.37 5.89 -3.87
C LEU A 46 10.99 4.43 -3.60
N ALA A 47 9.75 4.06 -3.91
CA ALA A 47 9.29 2.68 -3.76
C ALA A 47 10.11 1.71 -4.63
N ALA A 48 10.43 2.08 -5.88
CA ALA A 48 11.26 1.28 -6.77
C ALA A 48 12.69 1.06 -6.25
N ASN A 49 13.22 1.99 -5.44
CA ASN A 49 14.52 1.90 -4.78
C ASN A 49 14.46 1.25 -3.39
N GLU A 50 13.31 0.63 -3.04
CA GLU A 50 13.03 0.02 -1.74
C GLU A 50 13.09 1.02 -0.56
N CYS A 51 12.93 2.32 -0.85
CA CYS A 51 12.85 3.40 0.15
C CYS A 51 11.41 3.56 0.64
N TYR A 52 10.83 2.48 1.17
CA TYR A 52 9.41 2.41 1.50
C TYR A 52 9.01 3.40 2.62
N PHE A 53 9.89 3.61 3.60
CA PHE A 53 9.63 4.57 4.66
C PHE A 53 9.53 6.00 4.11
N GLU A 54 10.51 6.42 3.30
CA GLU A 54 10.54 7.74 2.66
C GLU A 54 9.37 7.93 1.68
N ALA A 55 9.01 6.89 0.92
CA ALA A 55 7.83 6.90 0.07
C ALA A 55 6.55 7.14 0.89
N ALA A 56 6.40 6.44 2.02
CA ALA A 56 5.25 6.62 2.90
C ALA A 56 5.18 8.03 3.51
N GLU A 57 6.31 8.57 3.98
CA GLU A 57 6.40 9.94 4.50
C GLU A 57 6.02 10.97 3.43
N LEU A 58 6.46 10.76 2.19
CA LEU A 58 6.15 11.64 1.07
C LEU A 58 4.67 11.60 0.70
N ILE A 59 4.06 10.42 0.62
CA ILE A 59 2.61 10.26 0.37
C ILE A 59 1.82 10.96 1.47
N GLN A 60 2.16 10.74 2.73
CA GLN A 60 1.49 11.39 3.85
C GLN A 60 1.54 12.92 3.71
N LYS A 61 2.73 13.50 3.52
CA LYS A 61 2.92 14.95 3.40
C LYS A 61 2.12 15.53 2.24
N TRP A 62 2.14 14.86 1.07
CA TRP A 62 1.39 15.30 -0.09
C TRP A 62 -0.12 15.25 0.16
N ARG A 63 -0.64 14.16 0.75
CA ARG A 63 -2.07 14.04 1.09
C ARG A 63 -2.51 15.13 2.06
N GLU A 64 -1.73 15.37 3.10
CA GLU A 64 -2.03 16.37 4.12
C GLU A 64 -1.99 17.79 3.55
N SER A 65 -1.01 18.13 2.70
CA SER A 65 -0.91 19.46 2.09
C SER A 65 -2.02 19.76 1.08
N HIS A 66 -2.54 18.74 0.40
CA HIS A 66 -3.61 18.88 -0.59
C HIS A 66 -5.01 18.64 0.00
N GLY A 67 -5.09 18.26 1.28
CA GLY A 67 -6.35 17.84 1.90
C GLY A 67 -6.98 16.62 1.22
N ALA A 68 -6.17 15.78 0.58
CA ALA A 68 -6.62 14.68 -0.27
C ALA A 68 -7.48 13.67 0.51
N LYS A 69 -8.59 13.27 -0.11
CA LYS A 69 -9.55 12.30 0.44
C LYS A 69 -9.64 11.02 -0.38
N ASP A 70 -8.83 10.89 -1.43
CA ASP A 70 -8.83 9.71 -2.30
C ASP A 70 -8.37 8.46 -1.52
N SER A 71 -9.22 7.43 -1.51
CA SER A 71 -8.95 6.14 -0.85
C SER A 71 -7.67 5.46 -1.35
N THR A 72 -7.32 5.66 -2.62
CA THR A 72 -6.15 5.08 -3.29
C THR A 72 -4.86 5.58 -2.66
N LEU A 73 -4.80 6.87 -2.32
CA LEU A 73 -3.64 7.45 -1.67
C LEU A 73 -3.46 6.95 -0.23
N TYR A 74 -4.55 6.72 0.52
CA TYR A 74 -4.47 6.02 1.82
C TYR A 74 -3.96 4.59 1.63
N TRP A 75 -4.44 3.88 0.61
CA TRP A 75 -3.98 2.54 0.29
C TRP A 75 -2.49 2.50 -0.05
N HIS A 76 -2.01 3.38 -0.94
CA HIS A 76 -0.60 3.46 -1.32
C HIS A 76 0.29 3.81 -0.14
N GLU A 77 -0.10 4.78 0.70
CA GLU A 77 0.63 5.05 1.94
C GLU A 77 0.67 3.80 2.83
N GLY A 78 -0.46 3.13 3.01
CA GLY A 78 -0.57 1.92 3.81
C GLY A 78 0.34 0.79 3.32
N GLN A 79 0.44 0.59 2.00
CA GLN A 79 1.35 -0.39 1.41
C GLN A 79 2.81 -0.03 1.70
N MET A 80 3.21 1.23 1.51
CA MET A 80 4.58 1.67 1.80
C MET A 80 4.92 1.53 3.29
N ARG A 81 3.99 1.89 4.18
CA ARG A 81 4.12 1.64 5.63
C ARG A 81 4.27 0.15 5.92
N ALA A 82 3.49 -0.71 5.27
CA ALA A 82 3.57 -2.16 5.45
C ALA A 82 4.93 -2.70 4.96
N SER A 83 5.40 -2.31 3.79
CA SER A 83 6.72 -2.70 3.28
C SER A 83 7.86 -2.22 4.18
N ALA A 84 7.71 -1.06 4.83
CA ALA A 84 8.64 -0.54 5.83
C ALA A 84 8.51 -1.19 7.23
N GLY A 85 7.61 -2.17 7.43
CA GLY A 85 7.38 -2.84 8.71
C GLY A 85 6.49 -2.07 9.70
N GLN A 86 5.89 -0.94 9.31
CA GLN A 86 5.05 -0.09 10.14
C GLN A 86 3.58 -0.58 10.14
N TYR A 87 3.36 -1.81 10.59
CA TYR A 87 2.09 -2.52 10.41
C TYR A 87 0.88 -1.87 11.09
N SER A 88 1.05 -1.27 12.28
CA SER A 88 -0.06 -0.62 12.97
C SER A 88 -0.57 0.62 12.21
N GLN A 89 0.34 1.42 11.67
CA GLN A 89 0.01 2.55 10.79
C GLN A 89 -0.60 2.07 9.48
N ALA A 90 -0.02 1.05 8.85
CA ALA A 90 -0.53 0.47 7.62
C ALA A 90 -1.98 -0.04 7.76
N VAL A 91 -2.28 -0.76 8.85
CA VAL A 91 -3.65 -1.21 9.14
C VAL A 91 -4.62 -0.03 9.22
N SER A 92 -4.25 1.05 9.91
CA SER A 92 -5.12 2.24 10.05
C SER A 92 -5.39 2.91 8.69
N LEU A 93 -4.39 2.94 7.82
CA LEU A 93 -4.50 3.47 6.46
C LEU A 93 -5.31 2.56 5.54
N PHE A 94 -5.16 1.24 5.66
CA PHE A 94 -6.00 0.28 4.94
C PHE A 94 -7.47 0.39 5.35
N GLU A 95 -7.78 0.55 6.63
CA GLU A 95 -9.16 0.82 7.07
C GLU A 95 -9.70 2.14 6.47
N ALA A 96 -8.87 3.19 6.39
CA ALA A 96 -9.25 4.48 5.79
C ALA A 96 -9.44 4.42 4.26
N SER A 97 -8.85 3.43 3.59
CA SER A 97 -9.00 3.23 2.14
C SER A 97 -10.26 2.45 1.74
N ARG A 98 -11.10 2.04 2.69
CA ARG A 98 -12.32 1.29 2.37
C ARG A 98 -13.30 2.09 1.53
N HIS A 99 -14.00 1.38 0.67
CA HIS A 99 -15.11 1.94 -0.09
C HIS A 99 -16.43 1.71 0.64
N PRO A 100 -17.42 2.60 0.50
CA PRO A 100 -18.78 2.37 0.97
C PRO A 100 -19.31 1.01 0.50
N ALA A 101 -20.03 0.29 1.38
CA ALA A 101 -20.42 -1.11 1.11
C ALA A 101 -21.31 -1.28 -0.13
N ASP A 102 -22.09 -0.28 -0.48
CA ASP A 102 -22.91 -0.22 -1.69
C ASP A 102 -22.07 -0.09 -2.97
N GLN A 103 -20.96 0.65 -2.91
CA GLN A 103 -20.01 0.83 -4.02
C GLN A 103 -19.07 -0.38 -4.15
N ASP A 104 -18.69 -0.97 -3.02
CA ASP A 104 -17.70 -2.06 -2.96
C ASP A 104 -18.26 -3.43 -3.36
N ARG A 105 -19.53 -3.71 -3.07
CA ARG A 105 -20.16 -5.05 -3.21
C ARG A 105 -19.88 -5.71 -4.57
N LYS A 106 -19.75 -4.91 -5.61
CA LYS A 106 -19.51 -5.33 -6.99
C LYS A 106 -18.03 -5.64 -7.28
N TRP A 107 -17.11 -4.91 -6.65
CA TRP A 107 -15.69 -4.92 -6.99
C TRP A 107 -14.83 -5.73 -6.02
N GLY A 108 -15.31 -5.93 -4.77
CA GLY A 108 -14.62 -6.73 -3.76
C GLY A 108 -13.36 -6.09 -3.20
N TRP A 109 -13.20 -4.78 -3.32
CA TRP A 109 -12.07 -4.04 -2.78
C TRP A 109 -11.93 -4.23 -1.27
N ASN A 110 -13.02 -4.14 -0.51
CA ASN A 110 -12.96 -4.31 0.94
C ASN A 110 -12.58 -5.73 1.36
N LEU A 111 -12.83 -6.76 0.54
CA LEU A 111 -12.34 -8.11 0.80
C LEU A 111 -10.82 -8.21 0.61
N TYR A 112 -10.27 -7.47 -0.35
CA TYR A 112 -8.82 -7.34 -0.48
C TYR A 112 -8.23 -6.59 0.73
N VAL A 113 -8.84 -5.47 1.14
CA VAL A 113 -8.47 -4.74 2.35
C VAL A 113 -8.50 -5.66 3.58
N ASP A 114 -9.57 -6.44 3.78
CA ASP A 114 -9.72 -7.39 4.88
C ASP A 114 -8.57 -8.40 4.92
N GLY A 115 -8.25 -8.99 3.76
CA GLY A 115 -7.17 -9.97 3.65
C GLY A 115 -5.79 -9.37 3.96
N SER A 116 -5.50 -8.18 3.44
CA SER A 116 -4.24 -7.47 3.72
C SER A 116 -4.11 -7.10 5.20
N ILE A 117 -5.17 -6.60 5.83
CA ILE A 117 -5.18 -6.29 7.27
C ILE A 117 -5.00 -7.57 8.09
N ALA A 118 -5.68 -8.66 7.73
CA ALA A 118 -5.55 -9.94 8.41
C ALA A 118 -4.12 -10.47 8.34
N PHE A 119 -3.47 -10.36 7.18
CA PHE A 119 -2.05 -10.70 7.04
C PHE A 119 -1.16 -9.89 7.98
N LEU A 120 -1.31 -8.56 8.00
CA LEU A 120 -0.53 -7.68 8.88
C LEU A 120 -0.77 -7.94 10.37
N LYS A 121 -1.96 -8.41 10.74
CA LYS A 121 -2.32 -8.79 12.11
C LYS A 121 -1.90 -10.22 12.48
N GLY A 122 -1.37 -11.00 11.54
CA GLY A 122 -1.04 -12.41 11.76
C GLY A 122 -2.27 -13.32 11.94
N ASP A 123 -3.44 -12.93 11.41
CA ASP A 123 -4.67 -13.71 11.47
C ASP A 123 -4.90 -14.50 10.17
N ILE A 124 -4.37 -15.73 10.13
CA ILE A 124 -4.51 -16.61 8.95
C ILE A 124 -5.97 -17.00 8.66
N ASN A 125 -6.82 -17.06 9.69
CA ASN A 125 -8.21 -17.46 9.52
C ASN A 125 -9.02 -16.34 8.88
N ALA A 126 -8.81 -15.09 9.32
CA ALA A 126 -9.40 -13.92 8.69
C ALA A 126 -8.89 -13.73 7.25
N LEU A 127 -7.59 -13.93 6.99
CA LEU A 127 -7.02 -13.88 5.64
C LEU A 127 -7.71 -14.92 4.73
N ARG A 128 -7.81 -16.17 5.18
CA ARG A 128 -8.48 -17.24 4.43
C ARG A 128 -9.94 -16.90 4.16
N SER A 129 -10.67 -16.40 5.17
CA SER A 129 -12.08 -16.02 4.98
C SER A 129 -12.26 -14.91 3.95
N ALA A 130 -11.42 -13.88 3.98
CA ALA A 130 -11.46 -12.78 3.03
C ALA A 130 -11.15 -13.27 1.60
N ARG A 131 -10.10 -14.09 1.47
CA ARG A 131 -9.70 -14.72 0.20
C ARG A 131 -10.80 -15.60 -0.38
N ASP A 132 -11.42 -16.46 0.44
CA ASP A 132 -12.46 -17.39 -0.02
C ASP A 132 -13.69 -16.62 -0.51
N LYS A 133 -14.11 -15.58 0.22
CA LYS A 133 -15.19 -14.69 -0.21
C LYS A 133 -14.86 -13.95 -1.52
N LEU A 134 -13.63 -13.46 -1.65
CA LEU A 134 -13.20 -12.78 -2.87
C LEU A 134 -13.19 -13.74 -4.07
N SER A 135 -12.73 -14.98 -3.87
CA SER A 135 -12.56 -15.97 -4.94
C SER A 135 -13.85 -16.39 -5.65
N VAL A 136 -15.01 -16.20 -5.00
CA VAL A 136 -16.33 -16.55 -5.54
C VAL A 136 -17.13 -15.32 -6.00
N LEU A 137 -16.51 -14.14 -5.99
CA LEU A 137 -17.17 -12.92 -6.46
C LEU A 137 -17.43 -13.03 -7.98
N PRO A 138 -18.67 -12.84 -8.45
CA PRO A 138 -18.96 -12.90 -9.88
C PRO A 138 -18.30 -11.73 -10.61
N ALA A 139 -17.81 -11.98 -11.83
CA ALA A 139 -17.27 -10.92 -12.66
C ALA A 139 -18.37 -9.90 -13.01
N PRO A 140 -18.14 -8.60 -12.82
CA PRO A 140 -19.09 -7.60 -13.25
C PRO A 140 -19.18 -7.59 -14.80
N PRO A 141 -20.39 -7.49 -15.38
CA PRO A 141 -20.58 -7.50 -16.83
C PRO A 141 -19.75 -6.42 -17.56
N GLU A 142 -19.44 -5.32 -16.89
CA GLU A 142 -18.62 -4.23 -17.44
C GLU A 142 -17.19 -4.66 -17.81
N LEU A 143 -16.70 -5.80 -17.29
CA LEU A 143 -15.39 -6.33 -17.66
C LEU A 143 -15.39 -7.00 -19.05
N GLU A 144 -16.54 -7.42 -19.56
CA GLU A 144 -16.63 -8.17 -20.83
C GLU A 144 -16.19 -7.32 -22.03
N ASP A 145 -16.49 -6.01 -21.99
CA ASP A 145 -16.24 -5.04 -23.06
C ASP A 145 -15.11 -4.06 -22.76
N LEU A 146 -14.29 -4.32 -21.72
CA LEU A 146 -13.19 -3.43 -21.39
C LEU A 146 -12.21 -3.30 -22.54
N LYS A 147 -11.80 -2.06 -22.82
CA LYS A 147 -10.79 -1.73 -23.82
C LYS A 147 -9.62 -1.00 -23.17
N ASP A 148 -8.42 -1.26 -23.66
CA ASP A 148 -7.23 -0.48 -23.29
C ASP A 148 -7.27 0.93 -23.90
N ILE A 149 -6.26 1.75 -23.61
CA ILE A 149 -6.14 3.12 -24.14
C ILE A 149 -6.05 3.18 -25.68
N ASN A 150 -5.77 2.06 -26.34
CA ASN A 150 -5.65 1.93 -27.78
C ASN A 150 -6.93 1.32 -28.41
N GLY A 151 -7.94 0.99 -27.61
CA GLY A 151 -9.19 0.39 -28.07
C GLY A 151 -9.17 -1.13 -28.22
N ASN A 152 -8.10 -1.82 -27.81
CA ASN A 152 -8.03 -3.28 -27.86
C ASN A 152 -8.76 -3.91 -26.67
N PRO A 153 -9.37 -5.10 -26.82
CA PRO A 153 -9.94 -5.84 -25.69
C PRO A 153 -8.91 -6.02 -24.57
N SER A 154 -9.25 -5.55 -23.38
CA SER A 154 -8.43 -5.66 -22.19
C SER A 154 -8.99 -6.77 -21.29
N ARG A 155 -8.14 -7.74 -20.96
CA ARG A 155 -8.51 -8.81 -20.02
C ARG A 155 -8.00 -8.46 -18.64
N VAL A 156 -8.92 -8.07 -17.76
CA VAL A 156 -8.63 -7.94 -16.33
C VAL A 156 -8.73 -9.32 -15.70
N ALA A 157 -7.67 -9.75 -15.01
CA ALA A 157 -7.74 -10.97 -14.21
C ALA A 157 -8.77 -10.78 -13.09
N TRP A 158 -9.76 -11.67 -13.05
CA TRP A 158 -10.85 -11.61 -12.09
C TRP A 158 -10.84 -12.83 -11.16
N PRO A 159 -11.15 -12.67 -9.86
CA PRO A 159 -11.31 -11.42 -9.12
C PRO A 159 -10.01 -10.60 -9.03
N MET A 160 -10.13 -9.27 -9.05
CA MET A 160 -8.98 -8.39 -8.87
C MET A 160 -8.31 -8.67 -7.52
N ASN A 161 -6.97 -8.58 -7.47
CA ASN A 161 -6.15 -8.76 -6.26
C ASN A 161 -6.21 -10.13 -5.57
N LEU A 162 -6.99 -11.10 -6.07
CA LEU A 162 -7.03 -12.46 -5.47
C LEU A 162 -5.63 -13.09 -5.39
N HIS A 163 -4.81 -12.88 -6.42
CA HIS A 163 -3.44 -13.38 -6.48
C HIS A 163 -2.53 -12.86 -5.35
N VAL A 164 -2.80 -11.66 -4.82
CA VAL A 164 -2.06 -11.08 -3.68
C VAL A 164 -2.43 -11.81 -2.39
N LEU A 165 -3.73 -12.07 -2.17
CA LEU A 165 -4.16 -12.85 -1.01
C LEU A 165 -3.63 -14.28 -1.06
N ASP A 166 -3.59 -14.89 -2.26
CA ASP A 166 -2.94 -16.18 -2.44
C ASP A 166 -1.43 -16.11 -2.14
N ALA A 167 -0.75 -15.01 -2.49
CA ALA A 167 0.67 -14.79 -2.21
C ALA A 167 0.96 -14.69 -0.71
N PHE A 168 0.15 -13.93 0.03
CA PHE A 168 0.19 -13.87 1.49
C PHE A 168 0.00 -15.24 2.15
N MET A 169 -0.88 -16.09 1.61
CA MET A 169 -1.07 -17.44 2.12
C MET A 169 0.14 -18.34 1.81
N ARG A 170 0.75 -18.24 0.62
CA ARG A 170 1.93 -19.02 0.24
C ARG A 170 3.17 -18.66 1.07
N CYS A 171 3.41 -17.37 1.26
CA CYS A 171 4.55 -16.84 2.01
C CYS A 171 4.14 -16.40 3.42
N TRP A 172 3.27 -17.16 4.09
CA TRP A 172 2.80 -16.83 5.43
C TRP A 172 3.94 -16.65 6.43
N GLY A 173 3.87 -15.59 7.23
CA GLY A 173 4.89 -15.26 8.24
C GLY A 173 6.12 -14.52 7.70
N GLN A 174 6.22 -14.30 6.38
CA GLN A 174 7.26 -13.43 5.81
C GLN A 174 6.92 -11.95 6.00
N PRO A 175 7.90 -11.04 5.93
CA PRO A 175 7.63 -9.60 5.87
C PRO A 175 6.69 -9.26 4.70
N TYR A 176 5.86 -8.23 4.88
CA TYR A 176 4.86 -7.80 3.90
C TYR A 176 5.37 -7.74 2.45
N GLU A 177 6.49 -7.05 2.21
CA GLU A 177 7.05 -6.89 0.85
C GLU A 177 7.40 -8.24 0.18
N VAL A 178 7.95 -9.17 0.96
CA VAL A 178 8.30 -10.51 0.50
C VAL A 178 7.05 -11.33 0.21
N ALA A 179 6.03 -11.24 1.08
CA ALA A 179 4.80 -11.98 0.91
C ALA A 179 3.93 -11.43 -0.24
N TYR A 180 3.93 -10.10 -0.44
CA TYR A 180 3.20 -9.42 -1.50
C TYR A 180 3.66 -9.82 -2.90
N SER A 181 4.97 -10.03 -3.04
CA SER A 181 5.62 -10.44 -4.30
C SER A 181 5.90 -11.94 -4.38
N CYS A 182 5.34 -12.74 -3.47
CA CYS A 182 5.63 -14.17 -3.35
C CYS A 182 5.35 -14.91 -4.67
N PRO A 183 6.34 -15.62 -5.25
CA PRO A 183 6.18 -16.30 -6.53
C PRO A 183 5.07 -17.35 -6.47
N LYS A 184 4.49 -17.65 -7.63
CA LYS A 184 3.51 -18.73 -7.79
C LYS A 184 4.20 -20.08 -7.85
#